data_AF-A0A1Q5JIT6-F1
#
_entry.id   AF-A0A1Q5JIT6-F1
#
_cell.length_a   1.000
_cell.length_b   1.000
_cell.length_c   1.000
_cell.angle_alpha   90.00
_cell.angle_beta   90.00
_cell.angle_gamma   90.00
#
_symmetry.space_group_name_H-M   'P 1'
#
loop_
_entity.id
_entity.type
_entity.pdbx_description
1 polymer ?
#
loop_
_entity_poly.entity_id
_entity_poly.type
_entity_poly.pdbx_seq_one_letter_code
_entity_poly.pdbx_strand_id
1 'polypeptide(L)'
;MPAIPAASVANLRDLGGLPLGGGRSVRPGLVLRSAQLDRLDPDEPVVAGLGIRTVVDLRTETERGERPDRLPTGARQLVADVLADHLAISGLPPAARLKELLTDPALAEEYLGGGQVRTAFAQTYRTFVSSDSGRASYRALLTELGAPGAGPLLFHCTAGKDRTGWAATVVLCLLGADEETVRSEYLSVNAAVRQAFAPMIEGFTAQGGDPDLALDLIGVLPEYLEAALDEVAVRHGSMEKYVREGLGVPDEVTAVIRERLTAGRA
;
A
#
# COMPACT_ATOMS: atom_id res chain seq x y z
N MET A 1 -2.09 -10.22 -9.74
CA MET A 1 -1.22 -11.21 -9.06
C MET A 1 -1.99 -11.91 -7.95
N PRO A 2 -1.85 -13.25 -7.80
CA PRO A 2 -2.50 -13.96 -6.72
C PRO A 2 -1.90 -13.57 -5.36
N ALA A 3 -2.74 -13.53 -4.33
CA ALA A 3 -2.26 -13.41 -2.95
C ALA A 3 -1.50 -14.68 -2.56
N ILE A 4 -0.44 -14.53 -1.79
CA ILE A 4 0.23 -15.64 -1.11
C ILE A 4 -0.75 -16.16 -0.05
N PRO A 5 -1.09 -17.46 -0.03
CA PRO A 5 -2.12 -18.00 0.85
C PRO A 5 -1.60 -18.18 2.28
N ALA A 6 -1.34 -17.06 2.95
CA ALA A 6 -1.01 -17.01 4.38
C ALA A 6 -2.28 -16.85 5.21
N ALA A 7 -2.46 -17.72 6.21
CA ALA A 7 -3.58 -17.68 7.14
C ALA A 7 -3.41 -16.55 8.18
N SER A 8 -2.17 -16.27 8.60
CA SER A 8 -1.89 -15.30 9.64
C SER A 8 -1.65 -13.86 9.13
N VAL A 9 -1.44 -13.69 7.82
CA VAL A 9 -1.17 -12.40 7.18
C VAL A 9 -2.12 -12.15 6.02
N ALA A 10 -2.99 -11.14 6.18
CA ALA A 10 -3.89 -10.74 5.12
C ALA A 10 -3.16 -9.98 4.00
N ASN A 11 -3.66 -10.13 2.77
CA ASN A 11 -3.20 -9.38 1.60
C ASN A 11 -1.69 -9.50 1.32
N LEU A 12 -1.06 -10.61 1.73
CA LEU A 12 0.36 -10.87 1.47
C LEU A 12 0.59 -11.16 -0.01
N ARG A 13 1.52 -10.44 -0.63
CA ARG A 13 1.85 -10.54 -2.06
C ARG A 13 3.34 -10.33 -2.30
N ASP A 14 3.86 -11.00 -3.31
CA ASP A 14 5.16 -10.70 -3.91
C ASP A 14 4.95 -9.81 -5.13
N LEU A 15 5.72 -8.73 -5.26
CA LEU A 15 5.75 -7.93 -6.49
C LEU A 15 6.51 -8.63 -7.62
N GLY A 16 7.24 -9.70 -7.28
CA GLY A 16 7.91 -10.61 -8.17
C GLY A 16 7.09 -11.05 -9.38
N GLY A 17 7.73 -11.04 -10.55
CA GLY A 17 7.14 -11.48 -11.80
C GLY A 17 6.30 -10.42 -12.53
N LEU A 18 6.05 -9.25 -11.92
CA LEU A 18 5.40 -8.16 -12.63
C LEU A 18 6.23 -7.71 -13.84
N PRO A 19 5.59 -7.49 -15.00
CA PRO A 19 6.30 -7.09 -16.21
C PRO A 19 6.89 -5.69 -16.07
N LEU A 20 8.07 -5.50 -16.67
CA LEU A 20 8.76 -4.22 -16.80
C LEU A 20 9.09 -4.00 -18.28
N GLY A 21 9.38 -2.75 -18.66
CA GLY A 21 9.74 -2.43 -20.04
C GLY A 21 10.93 -3.24 -20.57
N GLY A 22 10.88 -3.66 -21.83
CA GLY A 22 11.97 -4.40 -22.50
C GLY A 22 12.05 -5.88 -22.15
N GLY A 23 10.92 -6.54 -21.85
CA GLY A 23 10.88 -7.98 -21.55
C GLY A 23 11.47 -8.38 -20.20
N ARG A 24 11.72 -7.39 -19.34
CA ARG A 24 12.20 -7.57 -17.97
C ARG A 24 11.03 -7.79 -17.02
N SER A 25 11.32 -8.22 -15.80
CA SER A 25 10.31 -8.35 -14.76
C SER A 25 10.88 -8.03 -13.39
N VAL A 26 10.01 -7.80 -12.41
CA VAL A 26 10.42 -7.70 -11.01
C VAL A 26 10.97 -9.05 -10.55
N ARG A 27 12.13 -9.06 -9.91
CA ARG A 27 12.79 -10.26 -9.41
C ARG A 27 11.96 -10.88 -8.27
N PRO A 28 11.54 -12.15 -8.39
CA PRO A 28 10.72 -12.79 -7.35
C PRO A 28 11.41 -12.92 -6.00
N GLY A 29 10.59 -12.90 -4.95
CA GLY A 29 10.98 -13.17 -3.57
C GLY A 29 11.78 -12.05 -2.90
N LEU A 30 11.84 -10.84 -3.47
CA LEU A 30 12.64 -9.75 -2.90
C LEU A 30 11.83 -8.60 -2.30
N VAL A 31 10.65 -8.31 -2.84
CA VAL A 31 9.82 -7.18 -2.41
C VAL A 31 8.40 -7.65 -2.24
N LEU A 32 7.98 -7.66 -0.98
CA LEU A 32 6.70 -8.18 -0.53
C LEU A 32 5.86 -7.02 0.02
N ARG A 33 4.54 -7.16 -0.08
CA ARG A 33 3.59 -6.25 0.55
C ARG A 33 2.52 -7.03 1.29
N SER A 34 1.99 -6.46 2.36
CA SER A 34 0.86 -7.07 3.09
C SER A 34 -0.01 -6.07 3.83
N ALA A 35 -1.06 -6.57 4.48
CA ALA A 35 -1.69 -5.91 5.62
C ALA A 35 -0.80 -6.02 6.87
N GLN A 36 -1.23 -5.42 7.98
CA GLN A 36 -0.52 -5.45 9.27
C GLN A 36 -0.23 -6.87 9.79
N LEU A 37 0.76 -6.97 10.67
CA LEU A 37 1.31 -8.24 11.16
C LEU A 37 0.91 -8.52 12.62
N ASP A 38 -0.14 -7.87 13.14
CA ASP A 38 -0.58 -8.04 14.53
C ASP A 38 -1.00 -9.49 14.87
N ARG A 39 -1.36 -10.26 13.84
CA ARG A 39 -1.76 -11.67 13.92
C ARG A 39 -0.76 -12.64 13.32
N LEU A 40 0.39 -12.16 12.86
CA LEU A 40 1.38 -13.02 12.21
C LEU A 40 1.76 -14.20 13.14
N ASP A 41 1.74 -15.39 12.56
CA ASP A 41 2.38 -16.58 13.10
C ASP A 41 3.75 -16.74 12.41
N PRO A 42 4.87 -16.46 13.10
CA PRO A 42 6.20 -16.51 12.49
C PRO A 42 6.62 -17.92 12.08
N ASP A 43 5.97 -18.95 12.63
CA ASP A 43 6.23 -20.36 12.31
C ASP A 43 5.34 -20.87 11.16
N GLU A 44 4.42 -20.04 10.65
CA GLU A 44 3.60 -20.40 9.50
C GLU A 44 4.51 -20.72 8.29
N PRO A 45 4.49 -21.95 7.74
CA PRO A 45 5.50 -22.38 6.77
C PRO A 45 5.60 -21.49 5.52
N VAL A 46 4.46 -20.95 5.05
CA VAL A 46 4.42 -20.06 3.89
C VAL A 46 5.11 -18.73 4.18
N VAL A 47 4.99 -18.17 5.39
CA VAL A 47 5.63 -16.91 5.77
C VAL A 47 7.10 -17.13 6.10
N ALA A 48 7.41 -18.17 6.88
CA ALA A 48 8.79 -18.55 7.20
C ALA A 48 9.62 -18.83 5.93
N GLY A 49 9.01 -19.49 4.94
CA GLY A 49 9.64 -19.79 3.65
C GLY A 49 9.99 -18.57 2.80
N LEU A 50 9.37 -17.40 3.05
CA LEU A 50 9.72 -16.15 2.36
C LEU A 50 11.05 -15.56 2.85
N GLY A 51 11.54 -15.98 4.02
CA GLY A 51 12.83 -15.54 4.54
C GLY A 51 12.93 -14.03 4.78
N ILE A 52 11.81 -13.36 5.10
CA ILE A 52 11.72 -11.91 5.28
C ILE A 52 12.79 -11.43 6.27
N ARG A 53 13.61 -10.46 5.84
CA ARG A 53 14.71 -9.88 6.62
C ARG A 53 14.37 -8.52 7.20
N THR A 54 13.53 -7.76 6.50
CA THR A 54 13.17 -6.40 6.90
C THR A 54 11.68 -6.20 6.73
N VAL A 55 11.06 -5.61 7.75
CA VAL A 55 9.67 -5.14 7.74
C VAL A 55 9.66 -3.62 7.79
N VAL A 56 9.00 -2.97 6.84
CA VAL A 56 8.76 -1.52 6.86
C VAL A 56 7.29 -1.26 7.21
N ASP A 57 7.05 -0.72 8.41
CA ASP A 57 5.71 -0.42 8.92
C ASP A 57 5.32 1.02 8.60
N LEU A 58 4.34 1.18 7.71
CA LEU A 58 3.84 2.48 7.23
C LEU A 58 2.70 3.05 8.08
N ARG A 59 2.32 2.37 9.17
CA ARG A 59 1.19 2.76 10.02
C ARG A 59 1.52 3.96 10.88
N THR A 60 0.48 4.58 11.44
CA THR A 60 0.58 5.61 12.47
C THR A 60 0.99 5.04 13.81
N GLU A 61 1.53 5.88 14.71
CA GLU A 61 1.80 5.49 16.10
C GLU A 61 0.58 4.89 16.80
N THR A 62 -0.60 5.50 16.63
CA THR A 62 -1.86 5.00 17.20
C THR A 62 -2.19 3.60 16.70
N GLU A 63 -2.15 3.37 15.38
CA GLU A 63 -2.43 2.05 14.80
C GLU A 63 -1.45 0.98 15.32
N ARG A 64 -0.16 1.32 15.46
CA ARG A 64 0.85 0.41 16.02
C ARG A 64 0.63 0.13 17.51
N GLY A 65 0.21 1.13 18.28
CA GLY A 65 -0.11 0.99 19.70
C GLY A 65 -1.31 0.08 19.96
N GLU A 66 -2.36 0.19 19.14
CA GLU A 66 -3.55 -0.65 19.25
C GLU A 66 -3.33 -2.08 18.76
N ARG A 67 -2.52 -2.24 17.71
CA ARG A 67 -2.29 -3.51 17.00
C ARG A 67 -0.78 -3.70 16.74
N PRO A 68 0.03 -3.96 17.78
CA PRO A 68 1.48 -4.12 17.61
C PRO A 68 1.80 -5.33 16.73
N ASP A 69 2.78 -5.19 15.85
CA ASP A 69 3.20 -6.28 14.97
C ASP A 69 3.86 -7.42 15.73
N ARG A 70 3.67 -8.63 15.21
CA ARG A 70 4.56 -9.76 15.41
C ARG A 70 5.45 -9.85 14.18
N LEU A 71 6.76 -9.96 14.37
CA LEU A 71 7.71 -9.98 13.26
C LEU A 71 8.07 -11.42 12.85
N PRO A 72 8.37 -11.67 11.56
CA PRO A 72 9.00 -12.92 11.14
C PRO A 72 10.32 -13.17 11.89
N THR A 73 10.64 -14.44 12.13
CA THR A 73 11.85 -14.81 12.88
C THR A 73 13.12 -14.26 12.24
N GLY A 74 13.87 -13.45 12.99
CA GLY A 74 15.12 -12.83 12.53
C GLY A 74 14.95 -11.61 11.63
N ALA A 75 13.71 -11.14 11.39
CA ALA A 75 13.45 -9.89 10.71
C ALA A 75 13.64 -8.71 11.67
N ARG A 76 14.14 -7.59 11.15
CA ARG A 76 14.09 -6.30 11.84
C ARG A 76 12.96 -5.43 11.31
N GLN A 77 12.51 -4.48 12.13
CA GLN A 77 11.48 -3.53 11.75
C GLN A 77 12.06 -2.12 11.59
N LEU A 78 11.57 -1.42 10.56
CA LEU A 78 11.75 0.00 10.34
C LEU A 78 10.37 0.65 10.35
N VAL A 79 10.16 1.63 11.22
CA VAL A 79 8.92 2.42 11.25
C VAL A 79 9.07 3.61 10.31
N ALA A 80 8.16 3.73 9.36
CA ALA A 80 8.11 4.79 8.36
C ALA A 80 6.67 5.34 8.31
N ASP A 81 6.30 6.05 9.36
CA ASP A 81 4.95 6.55 9.58
C ASP A 81 4.54 7.61 8.54
N VAL A 82 3.83 7.15 7.51
CA VAL A 82 3.45 7.97 6.35
C VAL A 82 2.57 9.16 6.75
N LEU A 83 1.86 9.07 7.87
CA LEU A 83 0.85 10.04 8.31
C LEU A 83 1.24 10.73 9.63
N ALA A 84 2.52 10.76 9.98
CA ALA A 84 2.99 11.34 11.25
C ALA A 84 2.69 12.84 11.39
N ASP A 85 2.68 13.60 10.28
CA ASP A 85 2.31 15.03 10.29
C ASP A 85 0.80 15.27 10.10
N HIS A 86 0.04 14.20 9.82
CA HIS A 86 -1.42 14.22 9.70
C HIS A 86 -2.08 13.95 11.05
N LEU A 87 -1.92 14.89 11.99
CA LEU A 87 -2.77 14.98 13.17
C LEU A 87 -4.21 15.29 12.73
N ALA A 88 -5.07 14.26 12.65
CA ALA A 88 -6.51 14.39 12.57
C ALA A 88 -7.10 15.18 11.38
N ILE A 89 -6.49 15.08 10.18
CA ILE A 89 -7.14 15.51 8.92
C ILE A 89 -7.28 14.31 7.98
N SER A 90 -7.82 13.20 8.47
CA SER A 90 -8.58 12.33 7.59
C SER A 90 -10.04 12.73 7.77
N GLY A 91 -10.64 13.31 6.73
CA GLY A 91 -12.11 13.30 6.60
C GLY A 91 -12.67 11.87 6.58
N LEU A 92 -11.79 10.85 6.59
CA LEU A 92 -12.12 9.47 6.80
C LEU A 92 -12.32 9.16 8.29
N PRO A 93 -13.42 8.47 8.63
CA PRO A 93 -13.70 8.05 9.99
C PRO A 93 -12.66 7.03 10.51
N PRO A 94 -12.38 7.00 11.84
CA PRO A 94 -11.64 5.91 12.47
C PRO A 94 -12.21 4.54 12.10
N ALA A 95 -11.41 3.46 12.18
CA ALA A 95 -11.86 2.10 11.86
C ALA A 95 -13.13 1.67 12.63
N ALA A 96 -13.33 2.17 13.86
CA ALA A 96 -14.55 1.97 14.64
C ALA A 96 -15.79 2.62 13.97
N ARG A 97 -15.65 3.85 13.47
CA ARG A 97 -16.69 4.56 12.73
C ARG A 97 -16.94 3.95 11.35
N LEU A 98 -15.93 3.37 10.70
CA LEU A 98 -16.10 2.65 9.44
C LEU A 98 -17.07 1.47 9.60
N LYS A 99 -16.98 0.74 10.71
CA LYS A 99 -17.91 -0.34 11.02
C LYS A 99 -19.33 0.17 11.23
N GLU A 100 -19.51 1.30 11.92
CA GLU A 100 -20.81 1.94 12.11
C GLU A 100 -21.44 2.32 10.76
N LEU A 101 -20.68 3.00 9.90
CA LEU A 101 -21.12 3.42 8.57
C LEU A 101 -21.49 2.22 7.67
N LEU A 102 -20.73 1.14 7.73
CA LEU A 102 -21.03 -0.09 6.98
C LEU A 102 -22.25 -0.86 7.54
N THR A 103 -22.81 -0.45 8.68
CA THR A 103 -24.01 -1.04 9.28
C THR A 103 -25.24 -0.15 9.23
N ASP A 104 -25.11 1.12 8.83
CA ASP A 104 -26.20 2.10 8.77
C ASP A 104 -26.18 2.86 7.42
N PRO A 105 -27.02 2.46 6.45
CA PRO A 105 -27.07 3.09 5.13
C PRO A 105 -27.44 4.57 5.13
N ALA A 106 -28.27 5.03 6.08
CA ALA A 106 -28.66 6.44 6.15
C ALA A 106 -27.49 7.30 6.63
N LEU A 107 -26.77 6.81 7.65
CA LEU A 107 -25.55 7.45 8.14
C LEU A 107 -24.45 7.42 7.08
N ALA A 108 -24.31 6.32 6.34
CA ALA A 108 -23.40 6.22 5.21
C ALA A 108 -23.74 7.26 4.15
N GLU A 109 -24.99 7.35 3.69
CA GLU A 109 -25.38 8.35 2.68
C GLU A 109 -25.13 9.79 3.16
N GLU A 110 -25.46 10.11 4.42
CA GLU A 110 -25.27 11.43 5.01
C GLU A 110 -23.79 11.85 5.06
N TYR A 111 -22.91 10.95 5.50
CA TYR A 111 -21.49 11.25 5.69
C TYR A 111 -20.64 11.02 4.44
N LEU A 112 -21.12 10.18 3.52
CA LEU A 112 -20.31 9.59 2.46
C LEU A 112 -20.89 9.80 1.05
N GLY A 113 -22.17 10.13 0.96
CA GLY A 113 -22.88 10.37 -0.29
C GLY A 113 -22.34 11.58 -1.08
N GLY A 114 -22.79 11.71 -2.32
CA GLY A 114 -22.42 12.84 -3.18
C GLY A 114 -20.93 12.91 -3.56
N GLY A 115 -20.19 11.80 -3.45
CA GLY A 115 -18.78 11.70 -3.86
C GLY A 115 -17.76 12.22 -2.83
N GLN A 116 -18.20 12.63 -1.64
CA GLN A 116 -17.32 13.20 -0.61
C GLN A 116 -16.23 12.23 -0.16
N VAL A 117 -16.55 10.93 -0.03
CA VAL A 117 -15.55 9.89 0.28
C VAL A 117 -14.47 9.84 -0.78
N ARG A 118 -14.86 9.79 -2.06
CA ARG A 118 -13.91 9.72 -3.16
C ARG A 118 -13.00 10.94 -3.17
N THR A 119 -13.55 12.13 -2.91
CA THR A 119 -12.76 13.35 -2.77
C THR A 119 -11.80 13.28 -1.57
N ALA A 120 -12.23 12.80 -0.41
CA ALA A 120 -11.40 12.68 0.78
C ALA A 120 -10.27 11.66 0.60
N PHE A 121 -10.54 10.50 -0.02
CA PHE A 121 -9.51 9.52 -0.37
C PHE A 121 -8.55 10.07 -1.41
N ALA A 122 -9.04 10.69 -2.50
CA ALA A 122 -8.18 11.33 -3.49
C ALA A 122 -7.26 12.38 -2.84
N GLN A 123 -7.77 13.18 -1.91
CA GLN A 123 -6.95 14.14 -1.17
C GLN A 123 -5.90 13.45 -0.29
N THR A 124 -6.26 12.36 0.40
CA THR A 124 -5.31 11.55 1.18
C THR A 124 -4.20 10.97 0.30
N TYR A 125 -4.53 10.57 -0.93
CA TYR A 125 -3.53 10.08 -1.89
C TYR A 125 -2.57 11.19 -2.35
N ARG A 126 -3.06 12.41 -2.55
CA ARG A 126 -2.18 13.58 -2.80
C ARG A 126 -1.27 13.87 -1.62
N THR A 127 -1.73 13.66 -0.38
CA THR A 127 -0.89 13.90 0.80
C THR A 127 0.20 12.86 0.97
N PHE A 128 0.02 11.61 0.52
CA PHE A 128 1.12 10.64 0.46
C PHE A 128 2.32 11.16 -0.35
N VAL A 129 2.06 11.99 -1.38
CA VAL A 129 3.10 12.59 -2.24
C VAL A 129 3.68 13.86 -1.63
N SER A 130 2.84 14.71 -1.05
CA SER A 130 3.19 16.10 -0.74
C SER A 130 3.56 16.36 0.72
N SER A 131 3.13 15.51 1.66
CA SER A 131 3.43 15.65 3.10
C SER A 131 4.92 15.40 3.40
N ASP A 132 5.39 15.95 4.51
CA ASP A 132 6.78 15.72 4.94
C ASP A 132 6.95 14.29 5.47
N SER A 133 5.98 13.78 6.24
CA SER A 133 6.02 12.40 6.73
C SER A 133 5.87 11.38 5.61
N GLY A 134 5.04 11.65 4.59
CA GLY A 134 4.93 10.80 3.41
C GLY A 134 6.26 10.71 2.67
N ARG A 135 6.86 11.87 2.33
CA ARG A 135 8.15 11.92 1.63
C ARG A 135 9.27 11.25 2.43
N ALA A 136 9.37 11.52 3.73
CA ALA A 136 10.36 10.89 4.60
C ALA A 136 10.18 9.36 4.66
N SER A 137 8.94 8.88 4.71
CA SER A 137 8.62 7.46 4.82
C SER A 137 8.92 6.69 3.54
N TYR A 138 8.53 7.22 2.37
CA TYR A 138 8.85 6.60 1.09
C TYR A 138 10.35 6.69 0.76
N ARG A 139 11.04 7.75 1.20
CA ARG A 139 12.50 7.81 1.17
C ARG A 139 13.13 6.69 2.00
N ALA A 140 12.65 6.49 3.23
CA ALA A 140 13.16 5.45 4.12
C ALA A 140 12.97 4.05 3.51
N LEU A 141 11.79 3.76 2.95
CA LEU A 141 11.50 2.51 2.24
C LEU A 141 12.47 2.27 1.06
N LEU A 142 12.65 3.25 0.18
CA LEU A 142 13.54 3.10 -0.98
C LEU A 142 15.00 2.96 -0.55
N THR A 143 15.44 3.75 0.43
CA THR A 143 16.79 3.65 1.00
C THR A 143 17.05 2.24 1.55
N GLU A 144 16.07 1.68 2.25
CA GLU A 144 16.13 0.33 2.80
C GLU A 144 16.16 -0.75 1.71
N LEU A 145 15.35 -0.60 0.64
CA LEU A 145 15.40 -1.52 -0.51
C LEU A 145 16.79 -1.55 -1.18
N GLY A 146 17.46 -0.41 -1.24
CA GLY A 146 18.83 -0.28 -1.76
C GLY A 146 19.92 -0.77 -0.80
N ALA A 147 19.61 -1.01 0.48
CA ALA A 147 20.62 -1.37 1.46
C ALA A 147 21.10 -2.84 1.32
N PRO A 148 22.42 -3.10 1.47
CA PRO A 148 22.96 -4.44 1.48
C PRO A 148 22.30 -5.33 2.55
N GLY A 149 21.88 -6.53 2.18
CA GLY A 149 21.31 -7.50 3.12
C GLY A 149 19.88 -7.20 3.61
N ALA A 150 19.25 -6.11 3.15
CA ALA A 150 17.91 -5.71 3.61
C ALA A 150 16.75 -6.58 3.09
N GLY A 151 17.02 -7.52 2.18
CA GLY A 151 15.99 -8.26 1.46
C GLY A 151 16.06 -9.76 1.76
N PRO A 152 14.94 -10.49 1.68
CA PRO A 152 13.60 -10.05 1.26
C PRO A 152 12.96 -9.02 2.20
N LEU A 153 12.39 -7.96 1.61
CA LEU A 153 11.79 -6.84 2.35
C LEU A 153 10.27 -6.89 2.20
N LEU A 154 9.55 -6.77 3.31
CA LEU A 154 8.10 -6.63 3.35
C LEU A 154 7.75 -5.22 3.81
N PHE A 155 6.84 -4.53 3.12
CA PHE A 155 6.26 -3.28 3.60
C PHE A 155 4.74 -3.41 3.75
N HIS A 156 4.18 -2.78 4.77
CA HIS A 156 2.74 -2.88 5.04
C HIS A 156 2.19 -1.61 5.67
N CYS A 157 0.87 -1.50 5.67
CA CYS A 157 0.11 -0.59 6.51
C CYS A 157 -0.96 -1.40 7.25
N THR A 158 -2.08 -0.80 7.64
CA THR A 158 -3.17 -1.52 8.30
C THR A 158 -3.83 -2.54 7.38
N ALA A 159 -4.36 -2.10 6.23
CA ALA A 159 -5.06 -2.97 5.29
C ALA A 159 -4.17 -3.47 4.13
N GLY A 160 -2.98 -2.88 3.96
CA GLY A 160 -2.08 -3.19 2.85
C GLY A 160 -2.56 -2.66 1.50
N LYS A 161 -3.40 -1.62 1.48
CA LYS A 161 -4.09 -1.09 0.29
C LYS A 161 -3.58 0.26 -0.14
N ASP A 162 -3.78 1.30 0.68
CA ASP A 162 -3.60 2.69 0.28
C ASP A 162 -2.13 3.14 0.37
N ARG A 163 -1.62 3.33 1.60
CA ARG A 163 -0.21 3.69 1.86
C ARG A 163 0.76 2.68 1.24
N THR A 164 0.43 1.39 1.37
CA THR A 164 1.15 0.27 0.75
C THR A 164 1.00 0.25 -0.77
N GLY A 165 -0.16 0.62 -1.31
CA GLY A 165 -0.39 0.71 -2.75
C GLY A 165 0.47 1.76 -3.38
N TRP A 166 0.49 2.95 -2.78
CA TRP A 166 1.37 4.02 -3.24
C TRP A 166 2.85 3.64 -3.13
N ALA A 167 3.28 2.97 -2.04
CA ALA A 167 4.64 2.42 -1.94
C ALA A 167 4.97 1.47 -3.11
N ALA A 168 4.07 0.53 -3.42
CA ALA A 168 4.26 -0.40 -4.53
C ALA A 168 4.31 0.32 -5.88
N THR A 169 3.42 1.29 -6.11
CA THR A 169 3.41 2.15 -7.30
C THR A 169 4.77 2.85 -7.48
N VAL A 170 5.30 3.49 -6.44
CA VAL A 170 6.60 4.19 -6.51
C VAL A 170 7.72 3.22 -6.87
N VAL A 171 7.76 2.02 -6.26
CA VAL A 171 8.75 0.99 -6.59
C VAL A 171 8.61 0.53 -8.04
N LEU A 172 7.41 0.22 -8.50
CA LEU A 172 7.17 -0.27 -9.86
C LEU A 172 7.53 0.77 -10.92
N CYS A 173 7.13 2.03 -10.73
CA CYS A 173 7.50 3.11 -11.63
C CYS A 173 9.03 3.33 -11.64
N LEU A 174 9.71 3.21 -10.50
CA LEU A 174 11.17 3.30 -10.41
C LEU A 174 11.87 2.20 -11.22
N LEU A 175 11.30 0.99 -11.25
CA LEU A 175 11.76 -0.15 -12.03
C LEU A 175 11.39 -0.07 -13.53
N GLY A 176 10.59 0.92 -13.92
CA GLY A 176 10.14 1.12 -15.30
C GLY A 176 8.98 0.21 -15.70
N ALA A 177 8.08 -0.10 -14.77
CA ALA A 177 6.77 -0.66 -15.09
C ALA A 177 5.95 0.36 -15.89
N ASP A 178 5.13 -0.13 -16.83
CA ASP A 178 4.17 0.71 -17.54
C ASP A 178 2.93 1.01 -16.70
N GLU A 179 2.12 1.95 -17.18
CA GLU A 179 0.91 2.40 -16.49
C GLU A 179 -0.09 1.26 -16.27
N GLU A 180 -0.25 0.37 -17.26
CA GLU A 180 -1.16 -0.78 -17.16
C GLU A 180 -0.73 -1.73 -16.04
N THR A 181 0.56 -2.03 -15.93
CA THR A 181 1.11 -2.88 -14.87
C THR A 181 0.89 -2.27 -13.50
N VAL A 182 1.19 -0.98 -13.35
CA VAL A 182 1.00 -0.24 -12.09
C VAL A 182 -0.48 -0.24 -11.67
N ARG A 183 -1.38 0.09 -12.61
CA ARG A 183 -2.83 0.11 -12.37
C ARG A 183 -3.36 -1.28 -12.02
N SER A 184 -2.93 -2.31 -12.75
CA SER A 184 -3.33 -3.70 -12.53
C SER A 184 -2.87 -4.21 -11.17
N GLU A 185 -1.64 -3.91 -10.75
CA GLU A 185 -1.13 -4.25 -9.42
C GLU A 185 -1.98 -3.60 -8.33
N TYR A 186 -2.16 -2.29 -8.43
CA TYR A 186 -2.89 -1.50 -7.45
C TYR A 186 -4.34 -1.99 -7.27
N LEU A 187 -5.07 -2.24 -8.36
CA LEU A 187 -6.45 -2.71 -8.33
C LEU A 187 -6.58 -4.19 -7.95
N SER A 188 -5.49 -4.97 -7.97
CA SER A 188 -5.53 -6.41 -7.70
C SER A 188 -5.99 -6.78 -6.29
N VAL A 189 -5.98 -5.81 -5.36
CA VAL A 189 -6.47 -6.01 -4.00
C VAL A 189 -7.99 -6.10 -3.92
N ASN A 190 -8.72 -5.48 -4.85
CA ASN A 190 -10.18 -5.35 -4.79
C ASN A 190 -10.92 -6.68 -4.83
N ALA A 191 -10.45 -7.65 -5.62
CA ALA A 191 -11.10 -8.96 -5.70
C ALA A 191 -11.11 -9.67 -4.33
N ALA A 192 -9.94 -9.68 -3.66
CA ALA A 192 -9.81 -10.28 -2.33
C ALA A 192 -10.61 -9.51 -1.27
N VAL A 193 -10.64 -8.17 -1.36
CA VAL A 193 -11.45 -7.33 -0.48
C VAL A 193 -12.93 -7.62 -0.64
N ARG A 194 -13.44 -7.62 -1.87
CA ARG A 194 -14.85 -7.92 -2.16
C ARG A 194 -15.25 -9.27 -1.58
N GLN A 195 -14.41 -10.28 -1.75
CA GLN A 195 -14.65 -11.60 -1.17
C GLN A 195 -14.64 -11.59 0.36
N ALA A 196 -13.67 -10.93 0.98
CA ALA A 196 -13.54 -10.88 2.44
C ALA A 196 -14.67 -10.11 3.13
N PHE A 197 -15.24 -9.11 2.46
CA PHE A 197 -16.29 -8.25 3.00
C PHE A 197 -17.68 -8.54 2.40
N ALA A 198 -17.84 -9.60 1.59
CA ALA A 198 -19.09 -9.92 0.91
C ALA A 198 -20.31 -9.96 1.85
N PRO A 199 -20.27 -10.62 3.03
CA PRO A 199 -21.42 -10.64 3.94
C PRO A 199 -21.81 -9.26 4.47
N MET A 200 -20.83 -8.36 4.64
CA MET A 200 -21.06 -7.00 5.11
C MET A 200 -21.66 -6.13 4.00
N ILE A 201 -21.13 -6.24 2.77
CA ILE A 201 -21.68 -5.55 1.60
C ILE A 201 -23.13 -6.01 1.36
N GLU A 202 -23.37 -7.32 1.37
CA GLU A 202 -24.71 -7.89 1.20
C GLU A 202 -25.67 -7.38 2.27
N GLY A 203 -25.24 -7.35 3.55
CA GLY A 203 -26.03 -6.79 4.64
C GLY A 203 -26.30 -5.29 4.51
N PHE A 204 -25.34 -4.52 4.02
CA PHE A 204 -25.49 -3.09 3.76
C PHE A 204 -26.49 -2.83 2.62
N THR A 205 -26.36 -3.56 1.51
CA THR A 205 -27.27 -3.46 0.36
C THR A 205 -28.67 -3.96 0.69
N ALA A 206 -28.82 -5.03 1.48
CA ALA A 206 -30.12 -5.53 1.91
C ALA A 206 -30.92 -4.52 2.75
N GLN A 207 -30.22 -3.57 3.39
CA GLN A 207 -30.82 -2.47 4.15
C GLN A 207 -31.06 -1.21 3.29
N GLY A 208 -30.86 -1.29 1.97
CA GLY A 208 -31.10 -0.21 1.02
C GLY A 208 -29.88 0.69 0.73
N GLY A 209 -28.69 0.31 1.22
CA GLY A 209 -27.46 1.03 0.93
C GLY A 209 -26.91 0.78 -0.49
N ASP A 210 -26.26 1.79 -1.06
CA ASP A 210 -25.59 1.68 -2.35
C ASP A 210 -24.32 0.78 -2.25
N PRO A 211 -24.25 -0.36 -2.94
CA PRO A 211 -23.06 -1.21 -2.93
C PRO A 211 -21.78 -0.48 -3.38
N ASP A 212 -21.89 0.55 -4.22
CA ASP A 212 -20.73 1.34 -4.66
C ASP A 212 -20.16 2.18 -3.51
N LEU A 213 -20.98 2.71 -2.60
CA LEU A 213 -20.50 3.39 -1.39
C LEU A 213 -19.76 2.44 -0.44
N ALA A 214 -20.24 1.21 -0.31
CA ALA A 214 -19.54 0.19 0.47
C ALA A 214 -18.17 -0.14 -0.16
N LEU A 215 -18.10 -0.21 -1.48
CA LEU A 215 -16.85 -0.43 -2.23
C LEU A 215 -15.88 0.74 -2.14
N ASP A 216 -16.37 1.98 -2.21
CA ASP A 216 -15.58 3.21 -2.06
C ASP A 216 -14.86 3.27 -0.70
N LEU A 217 -15.48 2.69 0.33
CA LEU A 217 -14.96 2.63 1.70
C LEU A 217 -13.93 1.52 1.92
N ILE A 218 -14.18 0.33 1.36
CA ILE A 218 -13.38 -0.87 1.69
C ILE A 218 -12.34 -1.19 0.62
N GLY A 219 -12.57 -0.79 -0.62
CA GLY A 219 -11.73 -1.06 -1.78
C GLY A 219 -10.76 0.08 -2.07
N VAL A 220 -10.14 -0.03 -3.24
CA VAL A 220 -9.37 1.05 -3.86
C VAL A 220 -9.97 1.37 -5.22
N LEU A 221 -10.02 2.65 -5.59
CA LEU A 221 -10.53 3.08 -6.89
C LEU A 221 -9.39 3.63 -7.76
N PRO A 222 -9.48 3.52 -9.10
CA PRO A 222 -8.47 4.08 -9.99
C PRO A 222 -8.21 5.57 -9.76
N GLU A 223 -9.26 6.34 -9.48
CA GLU A 223 -9.22 7.79 -9.27
C GLU A 223 -8.33 8.18 -8.10
N TYR A 224 -8.15 7.29 -7.11
CA TYR A 224 -7.27 7.54 -5.97
C TYR A 224 -5.79 7.45 -6.39
N LEU A 225 -5.46 6.42 -7.17
CA LEU A 225 -4.12 6.27 -7.74
C LEU A 225 -3.81 7.42 -8.71
N GLU A 226 -4.77 7.75 -9.58
CA GLU A 226 -4.68 8.86 -10.53
C GLU A 226 -4.44 10.19 -9.78
N ALA A 227 -5.13 10.45 -8.66
CA ALA A 227 -4.90 11.64 -7.86
C ALA A 227 -3.46 11.77 -7.31
N ALA A 228 -2.83 10.67 -6.88
CA ALA A 228 -1.43 10.69 -6.44
C ALA A 228 -0.46 10.85 -7.62
N LEU A 229 -0.71 10.19 -8.75
CA LEU A 229 0.10 10.34 -9.97
C LEU A 229 0.03 11.77 -10.51
N ASP A 230 -1.16 12.38 -10.49
CA ASP A 230 -1.37 13.78 -10.85
C ASP A 230 -0.60 14.72 -9.92
N GLU A 231 -0.62 14.49 -8.60
CA GLU A 231 0.16 15.29 -7.65
C GLU A 231 1.67 15.19 -7.93
N VAL A 232 2.17 13.99 -8.28
CA VAL A 232 3.56 13.81 -8.73
C VAL A 232 3.83 14.63 -9.99
N ALA A 233 2.95 14.57 -10.99
CA ALA A 233 3.11 15.30 -12.24
C ALA A 233 3.09 16.82 -12.02
N VAL A 234 2.16 17.33 -11.21
CA VAL A 234 1.99 18.76 -10.91
C VAL A 234 3.18 19.31 -10.13
N ARG A 235 3.63 18.63 -9.06
CA ARG A 235 4.66 19.15 -8.17
C ARG A 235 6.09 18.87 -8.64
N HIS A 236 6.31 17.72 -9.27
CA HIS A 236 7.64 17.21 -9.58
C HIS A 236 7.86 16.99 -11.08
N GLY A 237 6.81 16.96 -11.90
CA GLY A 237 6.88 16.78 -13.35
C GLY A 237 7.08 15.34 -13.81
N SER A 238 7.66 14.46 -12.99
CA SER A 238 7.76 13.03 -13.27
C SER A 238 8.03 12.22 -12.01
N MET A 239 7.74 10.92 -12.05
CA MET A 239 8.10 10.00 -10.95
C MET A 239 9.61 9.98 -10.68
N GLU A 240 10.45 10.07 -11.73
CA GLU A 240 11.91 10.13 -11.58
C GLU A 240 12.35 11.34 -10.75
N LYS A 241 11.79 12.53 -11.06
CA LYS A 241 12.06 13.76 -10.29
C LYS A 241 11.47 13.70 -8.89
N TYR A 242 10.29 13.09 -8.72
CA TYR A 242 9.72 12.86 -7.39
C TYR A 242 10.65 11.99 -6.53
N VAL A 243 11.17 10.87 -7.04
CA VAL A 243 12.09 10.02 -6.28
C VAL A 243 13.40 10.74 -5.97
N ARG A 244 14.01 11.39 -6.96
CA ARG A 244 15.33 12.02 -6.80
C ARG A 244 15.29 13.30 -5.98
N GLU A 245 14.36 14.20 -6.27
CA GLU A 245 14.30 15.55 -5.71
C GLU A 245 13.23 15.67 -4.61
N GLY A 246 12.05 15.09 -4.84
CA GLY A 246 10.93 15.13 -3.89
C GLY A 246 11.19 14.31 -2.63
N LEU A 247 11.54 13.04 -2.81
CA LEU A 247 11.93 12.10 -1.75
C LEU A 247 13.41 12.25 -1.36
N GLY A 248 14.24 12.86 -2.21
CA GLY A 248 15.66 13.01 -1.94
C GLY A 248 16.42 11.68 -1.89
N VAL A 249 16.00 10.69 -2.70
CA VAL A 249 16.70 9.40 -2.80
C VAL A 249 17.86 9.54 -3.79
N PRO A 250 19.11 9.26 -3.38
CA PRO A 250 20.26 9.41 -4.26
C PRO A 250 20.24 8.45 -5.47
N ASP A 251 20.87 8.88 -6.57
CA ASP A 251 20.92 8.11 -7.82
C ASP A 251 21.62 6.76 -7.62
N GLU A 252 22.64 6.69 -6.76
CA GLU A 252 23.32 5.44 -6.40
C GLU A 252 22.40 4.43 -5.73
N VAL A 253 21.46 4.89 -4.90
CA VAL A 253 20.47 4.03 -4.24
C VAL A 253 19.48 3.51 -5.28
N THR A 254 18.96 4.38 -6.15
CA THR A 254 18.02 3.96 -7.19
C THR A 254 18.64 3.00 -8.20
N ALA A 255 19.92 3.17 -8.54
CA ALA A 255 20.66 2.26 -9.40
C ALA A 255 20.77 0.85 -8.77
N VAL A 256 21.11 0.76 -7.48
CA VAL A 256 21.16 -0.50 -6.74
C VAL A 256 19.79 -1.18 -6.69
N ILE A 257 18.71 -0.42 -6.44
CA ILE A 257 17.34 -0.96 -6.45
C ILE A 257 17.02 -1.57 -7.82
N ARG A 258 17.29 -0.84 -8.92
CA ARG A 258 17.03 -1.34 -10.28
C ARG A 258 17.83 -2.60 -10.58
N GLU A 259 19.12 -2.63 -10.27
CA GLU A 259 19.99 -3.80 -10.47
C GLU A 259 19.50 -5.02 -9.67
N ARG A 260 19.14 -4.80 -8.40
CA ARG A 260 18.75 -5.86 -7.48
C ARG A 260 17.37 -6.42 -7.76
N LEU A 261 16.42 -5.57 -8.16
CA LEU A 261 15.02 -5.94 -8.27
C LEU A 261 14.57 -6.25 -9.70
N THR A 262 15.44 -6.09 -10.69
CA THR A 262 15.09 -6.44 -12.09
C THR A 262 15.62 -7.83 -12.44
N ALA A 263 14.81 -8.62 -13.13
CA ALA A 263 15.16 -9.89 -13.73
C ALA A 263 14.95 -9.82 -15.26
N GLY A 264 15.68 -10.65 -16.01
CA GLY A 264 15.68 -10.67 -17.48
C GLY A 264 16.85 -9.90 -18.10
N ARG A 265 17.20 -10.24 -19.34
CA ARG A 265 18.20 -9.50 -20.13
C ARG A 265 17.49 -8.41 -20.93
N ALA A 266 18.04 -7.19 -20.89
CA ALA A 266 17.64 -6.09 -21.77
C ALA A 266 18.02 -6.38 -23.22
#